data_AF-A0AAW2LDM4-F1
#
_entry.id   AF-A0AAW2LDM4-F1
#
_cell.length_a   1.000
_cell.length_b   1.000
_cell.length_c   1.000
_cell.angle_alpha   90.00
_cell.angle_beta   90.00
_cell.angle_gamma   90.00
#
_symmetry.space_group_name_H-M   'P 1'
#
loop_
_entity.id
_entity.type
_entity.pdbx_description
1 polymer ?
#
loop_
_entity_poly.entity_id
_entity_poly.type
_entity_poly.pdbx_seq_one_letter_code
_entity_poly.pdbx_strand_id
1 'polypeptide(L)'
;MLVANSFDLWQKDTFFSAAEEVQQSADIMESAYRTWLRARRDGLIPQHLDELDRELQMALGTAKWQLEEFERAVRLSYRNKGDDITITRHRQFVSAIEDQISRVETALKESLNVAGKKPFRWVNLDEEDCDDLALFLSGAPGTSQRIKDEGVKLGNDNPLA
;
A
#
# COMPACT_ATOMS: atom_id res chain seq x y z
N MET A 1 13.63 -26.58 34.10
CA MET A 1 12.41 -26.18 33.38
C MET A 1 12.89 -25.36 32.18
N LEU A 2 12.87 -25.93 30.96
CA LEU A 2 13.25 -25.17 29.77
C LEU A 2 12.13 -24.17 29.50
N VAL A 3 12.38 -22.89 29.72
CA VAL A 3 11.54 -21.83 29.17
C VAL A 3 11.66 -21.99 27.67
N ALA A 4 10.61 -22.44 26.99
CA ALA A 4 10.61 -22.49 25.54
C ALA A 4 10.97 -21.09 25.02
N ASN A 5 11.94 -20.98 24.13
CA ASN A 5 12.27 -19.68 23.54
C ASN A 5 11.05 -19.19 22.75
N SER A 6 10.83 -17.87 22.72
CA SER A 6 9.71 -17.27 21.96
C SER A 6 9.66 -17.76 20.51
N PHE A 7 10.84 -17.98 19.91
CA PHE A 7 10.98 -18.54 18.57
C PHE A 7 10.46 -19.98 18.44
N ASP A 8 10.75 -20.86 19.41
CA ASP A 8 10.29 -22.26 19.38
C ASP A 8 8.75 -22.36 19.45
N LEU A 9 8.12 -21.38 20.11
CA LEU A 9 6.68 -21.28 20.19
C LEU A 9 6.09 -20.74 18.88
N TRP A 10 6.76 -19.77 18.26
CA TRP A 10 6.41 -19.26 16.94
C TRP A 10 6.49 -20.35 15.87
N GLN A 11 7.54 -21.18 15.86
CA GLN A 11 7.71 -22.23 14.85
C GLN A 11 6.58 -23.28 14.85
N LYS A 12 5.82 -23.39 15.94
CA LYS A 12 4.64 -24.27 16.07
C LYS A 12 3.32 -23.55 15.80
N ASP A 13 3.36 -22.24 15.62
CA ASP A 13 2.18 -21.41 15.43
C ASP A 13 1.68 -21.54 13.98
N THR A 14 0.37 -21.69 13.82
CA THR A 14 -0.26 -21.73 12.49
C THR A 14 -0.08 -20.42 11.72
N PHE A 15 0.14 -19.31 12.44
CA PHE A 15 0.36 -17.99 11.85
C PHE A 15 1.83 -17.67 11.61
N PHE A 16 2.77 -18.59 11.87
CA PHE A 16 4.20 -18.33 11.72
C PHE A 16 4.58 -17.81 10.33
N SER A 17 4.16 -18.54 9.28
CA SER A 17 4.45 -18.15 7.89
C SER A 17 3.89 -16.77 7.55
N ALA A 18 2.69 -16.44 8.05
CA ALA A 18 2.09 -15.12 7.82
C ALA A 18 2.83 -14.02 8.59
N ALA A 19 3.31 -14.30 9.81
CA ALA A 19 4.13 -13.36 10.57
C ALA A 19 5.49 -13.12 9.90
N GLU A 20 6.11 -14.14 9.30
CA GLU A 20 7.34 -13.98 8.52
C GLU A 20 7.12 -13.07 7.30
N GLU A 21 6.00 -13.22 6.58
CA GLU A 21 5.67 -12.34 5.46
C GLU A 21 5.49 -10.88 5.91
N VAL A 22 4.78 -10.65 7.02
CA VAL A 22 4.61 -9.31 7.60
C VAL A 22 5.96 -8.70 7.98
N GLN A 23 6.83 -9.49 8.63
CA GLN A 23 8.16 -9.03 9.01
C GLN A 23 9.02 -8.72 7.78
N GLN A 24 8.98 -9.56 6.74
CA GLN A 24 9.71 -9.33 5.50
C GLN A 24 9.26 -8.03 4.82
N SER A 25 7.96 -7.75 4.77
CA SER A 25 7.47 -6.48 4.21
C SER A 25 7.86 -5.27 5.06
N ALA A 26 7.87 -5.40 6.39
CA ALA A 26 8.37 -4.36 7.28
C ALA A 26 9.87 -4.08 7.06
N ASP A 27 10.67 -5.13 6.84
CA ASP A 27 12.10 -5.01 6.53
C ASP A 27 12.34 -4.35 5.16
N ILE A 28 11.54 -4.70 4.14
CA ILE A 28 11.58 -4.06 2.81
C ILE A 28 11.21 -2.58 2.93
N MET A 29 10.15 -2.24 3.66
CA MET A 29 9.74 -0.86 3.94
C MET A 29 10.86 -0.08 4.63
N GLU A 30 11.49 -0.64 5.67
CA GLU A 30 12.59 -0.01 6.38
C GLU A 30 13.83 0.19 5.49
N SER A 31 14.12 -0.77 4.62
CA SER A 31 15.21 -0.66 3.64
C SER A 31 14.95 0.46 2.64
N ALA A 32 13.74 0.53 2.09
CA ALA A 32 13.31 1.62 1.20
C ALA A 32 13.39 2.97 1.92
N TYR A 33 12.95 3.04 3.18
CA TYR A 33 13.00 4.25 4.00
C TYR A 33 14.43 4.75 4.20
N ARG A 34 15.37 3.85 4.53
CA ARG A 34 16.78 4.21 4.71
C ARG A 34 17.42 4.67 3.41
N THR A 35 17.09 4.05 2.30
CA THR A 35 17.57 4.44 0.97
C THR A 35 17.07 5.82 0.59
N TRP A 36 15.76 6.04 0.72
CA TRP A 36 15.13 7.34 0.50
C TRP A 36 15.72 8.45 1.40
N LEU A 37 15.95 8.16 2.68
CA LEU A 37 16.49 9.14 3.62
C LEU A 37 17.91 9.58 3.25
N ARG A 38 18.76 8.65 2.78
CA ARG A 38 20.11 8.96 2.28
C ARG A 38 20.03 9.81 1.02
N ALA A 39 19.22 9.38 0.05
CA ALA A 39 19.02 10.09 -1.20
C ALA A 39 18.62 11.56 -1.00
N ARG A 40 17.73 11.80 -0.03
CA ARG A 40 17.27 13.13 0.32
C ARG A 40 18.35 13.99 0.99
N ARG A 41 19.24 13.40 1.79
CA ARG A 41 20.37 14.09 2.42
C ARG A 41 21.45 14.46 1.41
N ASP A 42 21.68 13.60 0.42
CA ASP A 42 22.74 13.76 -0.57
C ASP A 42 22.33 14.67 -1.75
N GLY A 43 21.07 15.12 -1.79
CA GLY A 43 20.59 16.06 -2.79
C GLY A 43 20.47 15.47 -4.21
N LEU A 44 20.03 14.21 -4.32
CA LEU A 44 19.85 13.53 -5.61
C LEU A 44 18.87 14.25 -6.56
N ILE A 45 19.00 13.95 -7.86
CA ILE A 45 18.16 14.49 -8.94
C ILE A 45 16.67 14.22 -8.64
N PRO A 46 15.75 15.20 -8.83
CA PRO A 46 14.34 15.07 -8.49
C PRO A 46 13.65 13.79 -9.00
N GLN A 47 14.00 13.32 -10.21
CA GLN A 47 13.41 12.10 -10.79
C GLN A 47 13.72 10.84 -9.98
N HIS A 48 14.95 10.68 -9.50
CA HIS A 48 15.33 9.54 -8.66
C HIS A 48 14.70 9.62 -7.27
N LEU A 49 14.50 10.84 -6.76
CA LEU A 49 13.80 11.03 -5.49
C LEU A 49 12.32 10.65 -5.60
N ASP A 50 11.67 10.99 -6.73
CA ASP A 50 10.27 10.62 -6.98
C ASP A 50 10.08 9.10 -7.15
N GLU A 51 11.06 8.39 -7.73
CA GLU A 51 11.06 6.93 -7.82
C GLU A 51 11.18 6.28 -6.43
N LEU A 52 12.13 6.75 -5.62
CA LEU A 52 12.29 6.29 -4.22
C LEU A 52 11.08 6.63 -3.34
N ASP A 53 10.44 7.79 -3.56
CA ASP A 53 9.18 8.16 -2.90
C ASP A 53 8.09 7.11 -3.21
N ARG A 54 7.93 6.71 -4.47
CA ARG A 54 6.95 5.71 -4.90
C ARG A 54 7.26 4.31 -4.35
N GLU A 55 8.52 3.89 -4.41
CA GLU A 55 8.96 2.59 -3.86
C GLU A 55 8.69 2.50 -2.36
N LEU A 56 9.06 3.54 -1.60
CA LEU A 56 8.80 3.61 -0.17
C LEU A 56 7.30 3.59 0.13
N GLN A 57 6.50 4.35 -0.62
CA GLN A 57 5.04 4.35 -0.45
C GLN A 57 4.42 2.97 -0.73
N MET A 58 4.88 2.28 -1.78
CA MET A 58 4.42 0.93 -2.11
C MET A 58 4.79 -0.06 -1.00
N ALA A 59 6.04 -0.05 -0.54
CA ALA A 59 6.50 -0.93 0.53
C ALA A 59 5.75 -0.67 1.85
N LEU A 60 5.55 0.61 2.20
CA LEU A 60 4.75 1.02 3.35
C LEU A 60 3.30 0.52 3.25
N GLY A 61 2.67 0.70 2.09
CA GLY A 61 1.30 0.25 1.87
C GLY A 61 1.15 -1.27 1.99
N THR A 62 2.08 -2.02 1.42
CA THR A 62 2.13 -3.48 1.54
C THR A 62 2.31 -3.93 2.99
N ALA A 63 3.25 -3.32 3.73
CA ALA A 63 3.48 -3.65 5.14
C ALA A 63 2.24 -3.40 6.01
N LYS A 64 1.54 -2.28 5.78
CA LYS A 64 0.29 -1.95 6.48
C LYS A 64 -0.81 -2.96 6.20
N TRP A 65 -1.06 -3.23 4.92
CA TRP A 65 -2.10 -4.18 4.52
C TRP A 65 -1.83 -5.59 5.07
N GLN A 66 -0.59 -6.08 4.95
CA GLN A 66 -0.24 -7.41 5.48
C GLN A 66 -0.40 -7.49 7.00
N LEU A 67 -0.03 -6.44 7.73
CA LEU A 67 -0.20 -6.38 9.18
C LEU A 67 -1.67 -6.37 9.59
N GLU A 68 -2.50 -5.56 8.92
CA GLU A 68 -3.95 -5.48 9.16
C GLU A 68 -4.62 -6.84 8.91
N GLU A 69 -4.25 -7.52 7.81
CA GLU A 69 -4.77 -8.84 7.46
C GLU A 69 -4.32 -9.92 8.44
N PHE A 70 -3.06 -9.89 8.86
CA PHE A 70 -2.53 -10.77 9.90
C PHE A 70 -3.32 -10.59 11.20
N GLU A 71 -3.48 -9.35 11.68
CA GLU A 71 -4.18 -9.07 12.93
C GLU A 71 -5.67 -9.46 12.83
N ARG A 72 -6.31 -9.23 11.68
CA ARG A 72 -7.69 -9.67 11.42
C ARG A 72 -7.82 -11.19 11.48
N ALA A 73 -6.93 -11.93 10.81
CA ALA A 73 -6.98 -13.39 10.78
C ALA A 73 -6.74 -13.99 12.17
N VAL A 74 -5.76 -13.45 12.90
CA VAL A 74 -5.45 -13.85 14.27
C VAL A 74 -6.62 -13.59 15.21
N ARG A 75 -7.24 -12.40 15.18
CA ARG A 75 -8.41 -12.07 16.02
C ARG A 75 -9.59 -13.00 15.77
N LEU A 76 -9.82 -13.38 14.50
CA LEU A 76 -10.89 -14.31 14.14
C LEU A 76 -10.62 -15.73 14.66
N SER A 77 -9.35 -16.15 14.71
CA SER A 77 -8.95 -17.48 15.21
C SER A 77 -9.23 -17.68 16.70
N TYR A 78 -9.17 -16.61 17.50
CA TYR A 78 -9.32 -16.69 18.97
C TYR A 78 -10.70 -17.13 19.45
N ARG A 79 -11.74 -17.01 18.61
CA ARG A 79 -13.11 -17.45 18.95
C ARG A 79 -13.20 -18.93 19.32
N ASN A 80 -12.18 -19.73 18.95
CA ASN A 80 -12.17 -21.19 19.13
C ASN A 80 -11.24 -21.72 20.23
N LYS A 81 -10.89 -20.91 21.25
CA LYS A 81 -9.96 -21.18 22.38
C LYS A 81 -8.49 -20.84 22.07
N GLY A 82 -8.16 -19.55 22.00
CA GLY A 82 -6.78 -19.09 22.01
C GLY A 82 -6.13 -19.25 23.40
N ASP A 83 -4.91 -19.77 23.45
CA ASP A 83 -4.07 -19.76 24.66
C ASP A 83 -3.56 -18.33 24.93
N ASP A 84 -3.58 -17.89 26.20
CA ASP A 84 -3.27 -16.51 26.60
C ASP A 84 -1.83 -16.11 26.21
N ILE A 85 -0.90 -17.07 26.22
CA ILE A 85 0.49 -16.88 25.80
C ILE A 85 0.56 -16.59 24.29
N THR A 86 -0.18 -17.35 23.47
CA THR A 86 -0.24 -17.14 22.01
C THR A 86 -0.91 -15.82 21.67
N ILE A 87 -2.00 -15.47 22.36
CA ILE A 87 -2.68 -14.17 22.17
C ILE A 87 -1.72 -13.02 22.47
N THR A 88 -1.03 -13.10 23.60
CA THR A 88 -0.06 -12.07 24.02
C THR A 88 1.06 -11.93 23.01
N ARG A 89 1.61 -13.05 22.50
CA ARG A 89 2.69 -13.04 21.52
C ARG A 89 2.28 -12.38 20.20
N HIS A 90 1.11 -12.72 19.66
CA HIS A 90 0.61 -12.07 18.44
C HIS A 90 0.39 -10.57 18.64
N ARG A 91 -0.16 -10.16 19.80
CA ARG A 91 -0.36 -8.74 20.11
C ARG A 91 0.97 -7.98 20.21
N GLN A 92 1.98 -8.58 20.83
CA GLN A 92 3.33 -8.00 20.90
C GLN A 92 3.95 -7.85 19.51
N PHE A 93 3.81 -8.87 18.66
CA PHE A 93 4.27 -8.80 17.29
C PHE A 93 3.57 -7.68 16.51
N VAL A 94 2.24 -7.61 16.58
CA VAL A 94 1.47 -6.55 15.90
C VAL A 94 1.91 -5.17 16.36
N SER A 95 1.97 -4.94 17.67
CA SER A 95 2.40 -3.66 18.24
C SER A 95 3.81 -3.26 17.78
N ALA A 96 4.74 -4.22 17.70
CA ALA A 96 6.11 -3.92 17.28
C ALA A 96 6.20 -3.49 15.81
N ILE A 97 5.45 -4.14 14.92
CA ILE A 97 5.41 -3.77 13.50
C ILE A 97 4.63 -2.45 13.30
N GLU A 98 3.52 -2.25 14.03
CA GLU A 98 2.77 -0.98 14.03
C GLU A 98 3.66 0.20 14.43
N ASP A 99 4.49 0.04 15.46
CA ASP A 99 5.44 1.07 15.90
C ASP A 99 6.48 1.37 14.81
N GLN A 100 6.97 0.35 14.11
CA GLN A 100 7.92 0.52 13.00
C GLN A 100 7.29 1.28 11.84
N ILE A 101 6.09 0.87 11.41
CA ILE A 101 5.30 1.53 10.36
C ILE A 101 5.06 3.00 10.75
N SER A 102 4.53 3.25 11.96
CA SER A 102 4.17 4.59 12.43
C SER A 102 5.36 5.56 12.41
N ARG A 103 6.56 5.08 12.71
CA ARG A 103 7.80 5.87 12.64
C ARG A 103 8.13 6.28 11.21
N VAL A 104 8.05 5.35 10.26
CA VAL A 104 8.28 5.63 8.83
C VAL A 104 7.21 6.59 8.30
N GLU A 105 5.94 6.36 8.62
CA GLU A 105 4.83 7.24 8.21
C GLU A 105 4.99 8.67 8.70
N THR A 106 5.36 8.83 9.97
CA THR A 106 5.55 10.15 10.57
C THR A 106 6.70 10.88 9.89
N ALA A 107 7.85 10.23 9.71
CA ALA A 107 9.00 10.82 9.04
C ALA A 107 8.67 11.22 7.59
N LEU A 108 7.89 10.39 6.90
CA LEU A 108 7.47 10.64 5.53
C LEU A 108 6.45 11.79 5.46
N LYS A 109 5.50 11.88 6.39
CA LYS A 109 4.54 13.00 6.47
C LYS A 109 5.23 14.34 6.77
N GLU A 110 6.15 14.36 7.72
CA GLU A 110 6.97 15.54 8.03
C GLU A 110 7.78 15.99 6.81
N SER A 111 8.27 15.03 6.03
CA SER A 111 9.03 15.31 4.80
C SER A 111 8.24 16.09 3.75
N LEU A 112 6.98 15.71 3.52
CA LEU A 112 6.11 16.35 2.53
C LEU A 112 5.66 17.74 2.99
N ASN A 113 5.37 17.89 4.28
CA ASN A 113 4.99 19.17 4.87
C ASN A 113 6.11 20.22 4.70
N VAL A 114 7.37 19.83 4.92
CA VAL A 114 8.53 20.73 4.71
C VAL A 114 8.71 21.10 3.24
N ALA A 115 8.37 20.19 2.32
CA ALA A 115 8.53 20.41 0.88
C ALA A 115 7.42 21.27 0.25
N GLY A 116 6.39 21.68 1.01
CA GLY A 116 5.22 22.38 0.46
C GLY A 116 4.44 21.54 -0.57
N LYS A 117 4.72 20.23 -0.65
CA LYS A 117 4.03 19.28 -1.54
C LYS A 117 2.62 19.02 -0.99
N LYS A 118 1.63 18.81 -1.88
CA LYS A 118 0.24 18.48 -1.52
C LYS A 118 0.19 17.30 -0.52
N PRO A 119 -0.83 17.25 0.37
CA PRO A 119 -0.95 16.17 1.33
C PRO A 119 -1.03 14.79 0.64
N PHE A 120 -0.49 13.80 1.34
CA PHE A 120 -0.42 12.39 0.97
C PHE A 120 -1.64 11.89 0.19
N ARG A 121 -1.43 11.42 -1.05
CA ARG A 121 -2.44 10.68 -1.83
C ARG A 121 -1.90 9.28 -2.10
N TRP A 122 -2.37 8.30 -1.32
CA TRP A 122 -2.04 6.87 -1.46
C TRP A 122 -2.31 6.36 -2.88
N VAL A 123 -3.22 7.04 -3.56
CA VAL A 123 -3.74 6.71 -4.87
C VAL A 123 -3.53 7.93 -5.75
N ASN A 124 -2.65 7.86 -6.74
CA ASN A 124 -2.33 8.99 -7.60
C ASN A 124 -3.23 9.03 -8.85
N LEU A 125 -4.54 8.90 -8.66
CA LEU A 125 -5.57 8.95 -9.71
C LEU A 125 -5.94 10.39 -10.02
N ASP A 126 -5.82 10.85 -11.26
CA ASP A 126 -6.44 12.14 -11.60
C ASP A 126 -7.98 12.11 -11.47
N GLU A 127 -8.64 13.21 -11.83
CA GLU A 127 -10.09 13.32 -11.67
C GLU A 127 -10.83 12.31 -12.56
N GLU A 128 -10.30 12.03 -13.76
CA GLU A 128 -10.83 11.04 -14.71
C GLU A 128 -10.67 9.62 -14.15
N ASP A 129 -9.47 9.28 -13.68
CA ASP A 129 -9.18 8.01 -13.04
C ASP A 129 -10.04 7.77 -11.77
N CYS A 130 -10.34 8.83 -11.01
CA CYS A 130 -11.22 8.77 -9.83
C CYS A 130 -12.67 8.48 -10.23
N ASP A 131 -13.16 9.17 -11.27
CA ASP A 131 -14.51 8.99 -11.79
C ASP A 131 -14.70 7.58 -12.38
N ASP A 132 -13.70 7.07 -13.11
CA ASP A 132 -13.70 5.72 -13.66
C ASP A 132 -13.68 4.65 -12.55
N LEU A 133 -12.86 4.84 -11.52
CA LEU A 133 -12.85 3.95 -10.36
C LEU A 133 -14.19 3.97 -9.63
N ALA A 134 -14.81 5.14 -9.46
CA ALA A 134 -16.13 5.27 -8.85
C ALA A 134 -17.22 4.59 -9.70
N LEU A 135 -17.15 4.70 -11.02
CA LEU A 135 -18.05 4.04 -11.96
C LEU A 135 -17.93 2.50 -11.87
N PHE A 136 -16.69 2.00 -11.83
CA PHE A 136 -16.41 0.58 -11.66
C PHE A 136 -16.95 0.04 -10.32
N LEU A 137 -16.66 0.73 -9.21
CA LEU A 137 -17.10 0.32 -7.87
C LEU A 137 -18.61 0.45 -7.65
N SER A 138 -19.28 1.39 -8.34
CA SER A 138 -20.74 1.55 -8.29
C SER A 138 -21.50 0.53 -9.14
N GLY A 139 -20.79 -0.26 -9.96
CA GLY A 139 -21.40 -1.26 -10.83
C GLY A 139 -22.26 -0.65 -11.94
N ALA A 140 -22.10 0.64 -12.24
CA ALA A 140 -22.79 1.29 -13.32
C ALA A 140 -22.24 0.77 -14.67
N PRO A 141 -23.07 0.26 -15.59
CA PRO A 141 -22.60 -0.10 -16.92
C PRO A 141 -22.15 1.19 -17.60
N GLY A 142 -20.84 1.32 -17.81
CA GLY A 142 -20.28 2.51 -18.42
C GLY A 142 -20.96 2.79 -19.75
N THR A 143 -21.57 3.97 -19.90
CA THR A 143 -21.90 4.52 -21.20
C THR A 143 -20.59 4.83 -21.91
N SER A 144 -20.01 3.79 -22.53
CA SER A 144 -19.01 3.94 -23.57
C SER A 144 -19.61 4.87 -24.62
N GLN A 145 -19.11 6.11 -24.63
CA GLN A 145 -19.65 7.16 -25.46
C GLN A 145 -19.29 6.84 -26.91
N ARG A 146 -20.26 6.21 -27.59
CA ARG A 146 -20.70 6.52 -28.93
C ARG A 146 -19.56 6.74 -29.92
N ILE A 147 -19.14 5.64 -30.56
CA ILE A 147 -18.62 5.70 -31.93
C ILE A 147 -19.67 6.51 -32.72
N LYS A 148 -19.36 7.78 -32.99
CA LYS A 148 -20.08 8.54 -33.99
C LYS A 148 -19.73 7.87 -35.30
N ASP A 149 -20.62 7.00 -35.74
CA ASP A 149 -20.69 6.54 -37.10
C ASP A 149 -20.73 7.80 -37.97
N GLU A 150 -19.58 8.16 -38.55
CA GLU A 150 -19.50 9.22 -39.54
C GLU A 150 -20.23 8.72 -40.78
N GLY A 151 -21.54 8.97 -40.78
CA GLY A 151 -22.36 8.86 -41.97
C GLY A 151 -21.75 9.73 -43.06
N VAL A 152 -21.07 9.09 -44.00
CA VAL A 152 -20.60 9.67 -45.25
C VAL A 152 -21.79 10.32 -45.95
N LYS A 153 -21.92 11.63 -45.80
CA LYS A 153 -22.81 12.44 -46.65
C LYS A 153 -22.18 12.53 -48.03
N LEU A 154 -22.58 11.63 -48.92
CA LEU A 154 -22.45 11.84 -50.36
C LEU A 154 -23.54 12.83 -50.79
N GLY A 155 -23.11 14.04 -51.09
CA GLY A 155 -23.87 15.07 -51.76
C GLY A 155 -23.12 16.39 -51.63
N ASN A 156 -22.87 17.15 -52.67
CA ASN A 156 -23.16 17.02 -54.09
C ASN A 156 -22.39 18.19 -54.75
N ASP A 157 -22.08 18.04 -56.03
CA ASP A 157 -21.89 19.13 -57.00
C ASP A 157 -20.67 20.06 -56.89
N ASN A 158 -19.90 20.13 -57.98
CA ASN A 158 -19.67 21.44 -58.59
C ASN A 158 -19.51 21.33 -60.13
N PRO A 159 -19.96 22.33 -60.91
CA PRO A 159 -19.99 22.33 -62.36
C PRO A 159 -18.76 23.02 -62.98
N LEU A 160 -18.77 23.11 -64.31
CA LEU A 160 -18.04 24.00 -65.23
C LEU A 160 -17.09 23.26 -66.20
N ALA A 161 -17.57 23.00 -67.42
CA ALA A 161 -17.18 23.72 -68.64
C ALA A 161 -18.05 23.26 -69.82
#